data_AF-A0A0V1MGC2-F1
#
_entry.id   AF-A0A0V1MGC2-F1
#
_cell.length_a   1.000
_cell.length_b   1.000
_cell.length_c   1.000
_cell.angle_alpha   90.00
_cell.angle_beta   90.00
_cell.angle_gamma   90.00
#
_symmetry.space_group_name_H-M   'P 1'
#
loop_
_entity.id
_entity.type
_entity.pdbx_description
1 polymer ?
#
loop_
_entity_poly.entity_id
_entity_poly.type
_entity_poly.pdbx_seq_one_letter_code
_entity_poly.pdbx_strand_id
1 'polypeptide(L)'
;MKKLGKCSVLFEFKLTSPLGTLKVEECKNGLHTLKYDKKNLKRDNIDATETIAFVNTTGKESAVALLIQKWLKAYFEKDCEEMEKIIKNLNICCINQNLHAGLFKCKVYQKLLNLPFGRQLSYQEVATKLNNKNASRAVGNAMRTNPVVLIIPCHRVIRSTGDPGNYMGLQGRELKRWLLNFEIEIEDFEYDSEAEVYYYPCPCGDRFEISKLELQCGEDVARCPSCSLIIKVIYDLEEFMVCESIAMPVSEVANNFFIMLSKAFVCFGIRNKAVLLSPHFRTFSTSKAYLAKLTVRDALNAAIDEEMHRDDRVFLIGEEVAQYDGAYKVTKGLWKKYGDRRVVDTPITEMGFTGLAVGAAMAGLRPICEFMTFNFCMQAIDHIVNSSAKTLYMSAGQISSPIVFRGPNSTAVGVGAQHSQDFSSWFAQCPGMKVLCPFSSEDAKGLLKTAIRDENPVVFLENELLYGVPFDMSEEAMKDDFLIPMGVAKVERAGNHVTLVSFSRMVQVCLDAAEELEKMGVSAEIINLRSLRPFDMETIKQSVMKTNHLVTVENGWHFCGVGAEICAQVMESEAFDYLDAPVLRVAGVEVPMPYAHNLETAAQPTPQDVIRVVKRSLNIK
;
A
#
# COMPACT_ATOMS: atom_id res chain seq x y z
N MET A 1 -34.01 28.30 -22.53
CA MET A 1 -33.27 27.46 -23.52
C MET A 1 -34.27 26.61 -24.28
N LYS A 2 -34.35 26.74 -25.61
CA LYS A 2 -35.21 25.87 -26.45
C LYS A 2 -34.78 24.40 -26.25
N LYS A 3 -35.72 23.50 -25.94
CA LYS A 3 -35.48 22.04 -25.94
C LYS A 3 -35.05 21.65 -27.36
N LEU A 4 -33.76 21.38 -27.55
CA LEU A 4 -33.24 20.76 -28.77
C LEU A 4 -33.92 19.38 -28.91
N GLY A 5 -34.47 19.11 -30.10
CA GLY A 5 -35.28 17.91 -30.37
C GLY A 5 -34.50 16.61 -30.17
N LYS A 6 -35.18 15.55 -29.72
CA LYS A 6 -34.57 14.22 -29.57
C LYS A 6 -34.04 13.73 -30.93
N CYS A 7 -32.77 13.35 -30.99
CA CYS A 7 -32.20 12.65 -32.13
C CYS A 7 -32.80 11.23 -32.21
N SER A 8 -33.36 10.85 -33.35
CA SER A 8 -33.95 9.52 -33.58
C SER A 8 -32.94 8.56 -34.19
N VAL A 9 -32.86 7.34 -33.65
CA VAL A 9 -32.08 6.23 -34.21
C VAL A 9 -32.66 5.84 -35.57
N LEU A 10 -31.80 5.70 -36.58
CA LEU A 10 -32.16 5.29 -37.93
C LEU A 10 -31.85 3.82 -38.19
N PHE A 11 -30.70 3.34 -37.68
CA PHE A 11 -30.24 1.97 -37.86
C PHE A 11 -29.65 1.43 -36.56
N GLU A 12 -29.86 0.13 -36.31
CA GLU A 12 -29.27 -0.63 -35.21
C GLU A 12 -28.52 -1.83 -35.78
N PHE A 13 -27.28 -2.02 -35.32
CA PHE A 13 -26.40 -3.12 -35.71
C PHE A 13 -25.87 -3.84 -34.47
N LYS A 14 -25.64 -5.14 -34.58
CA LYS A 14 -24.91 -5.91 -33.59
C LYS A 14 -23.57 -6.33 -34.14
N LEU A 15 -22.54 -6.17 -33.32
CA LEU A 15 -21.18 -6.55 -33.63
C LEU A 15 -20.68 -7.52 -32.57
N THR A 16 -20.07 -8.62 -33.00
CA THR A 16 -19.36 -9.55 -32.13
C THR A 16 -17.92 -9.06 -31.96
N SER A 17 -17.41 -9.06 -30.72
CA SER A 17 -16.05 -8.68 -30.38
C SER A 17 -15.49 -9.61 -29.30
N PRO A 18 -14.17 -9.59 -29.03
CA PRO A 18 -13.57 -10.24 -27.87
C PRO A 18 -14.29 -9.97 -26.53
N LEU A 19 -14.92 -8.80 -26.37
CA LEU A 19 -15.66 -8.41 -25.16
C LEU A 19 -17.11 -8.91 -25.15
N GLY A 20 -17.51 -9.68 -26.17
CA GLY A 20 -18.89 -10.07 -26.42
C GLY A 20 -19.60 -9.16 -27.42
N THR A 21 -20.94 -9.15 -27.39
CA THR A 21 -21.75 -8.39 -28.35
C THR A 21 -21.81 -6.90 -28.01
N LEU A 22 -21.51 -6.05 -28.99
CA LEU A 22 -21.70 -4.60 -28.96
C LEU A 22 -22.91 -4.22 -29.81
N LYS A 23 -23.73 -3.30 -29.31
CA LYS A 23 -24.82 -2.65 -30.05
C LYS A 23 -24.36 -1.31 -30.56
N VAL A 24 -24.50 -1.10 -31.86
CA VAL A 24 -24.18 0.14 -32.57
C VAL A 24 -25.49 0.75 -33.07
N GLU A 25 -25.80 1.96 -32.62
CA GLU A 25 -26.93 2.73 -33.11
C GLU A 25 -26.41 3.89 -33.94
N GLU A 26 -26.99 4.10 -35.11
CA GLU A 26 -26.67 5.21 -36.02
C GLU A 26 -27.89 6.13 -36.15
N CYS A 27 -27.63 7.44 -36.27
CA CYS A 27 -28.63 8.45 -36.55
C CYS A 27 -28.20 9.31 -37.73
N LYS A 28 -29.04 10.26 -38.15
CA LYS A 28 -28.75 11.19 -39.27
C LYS A 28 -27.45 12.01 -39.10
N ASN A 29 -26.90 12.06 -37.89
CA ASN A 29 -25.69 12.81 -37.55
C ASN A 29 -24.45 11.92 -37.32
N GLY A 30 -24.52 10.63 -37.68
CA GLY A 30 -23.47 9.64 -37.46
C GLY A 30 -23.75 8.72 -36.26
N LEU A 31 -22.68 8.28 -35.59
CA LEU A 31 -22.75 7.33 -34.48
C LEU A 31 -23.55 7.91 -33.31
N HIS A 32 -24.65 7.23 -32.97
CA HIS A 32 -25.56 7.61 -31.92
C HIS A 32 -25.17 6.98 -30.59
N THR A 33 -25.05 5.66 -30.54
CA THR A 33 -24.51 4.93 -29.38
C THR A 33 -23.64 3.73 -29.80
N LEU A 34 -22.69 3.40 -28.94
CA LEU A 34 -21.94 2.14 -28.94
C LEU A 34 -21.98 1.63 -27.50
N LYS A 35 -22.64 0.50 -27.26
CA LYS A 35 -22.82 -0.05 -25.90
C LYS A 35 -22.64 -1.55 -25.90
N TYR A 36 -22.14 -2.08 -24.79
CA TYR A 36 -22.13 -3.51 -24.54
C TYR A 36 -23.56 -4.05 -24.41
N ASP A 37 -23.84 -5.18 -25.05
CA ASP A 37 -25.02 -5.98 -24.75
C ASP A 37 -24.79 -6.70 -23.42
N LYS A 38 -25.45 -6.22 -22.36
CA LYS A 38 -25.25 -6.72 -20.99
C LYS A 38 -25.44 -8.23 -20.84
N LYS A 39 -26.23 -8.87 -21.72
CA LYS A 39 -26.49 -10.32 -21.64
C LYS A 39 -25.32 -11.16 -22.17
N ASN A 40 -24.52 -10.60 -23.08
CA ASN A 40 -23.46 -11.30 -23.79
C ASN A 40 -22.08 -10.66 -23.54
N LEU A 41 -21.95 -9.81 -22.52
CA LEU A 41 -20.70 -9.14 -22.18
C LEU A 41 -19.80 -10.11 -21.43
N LYS A 42 -18.61 -10.38 -21.97
CA LYS A 42 -17.57 -11.13 -21.26
C LYS A 42 -16.89 -10.23 -20.23
N ARG A 43 -16.62 -10.78 -19.04
CA ARG A 43 -16.01 -10.05 -17.91
C ARG A 43 -14.70 -10.71 -17.46
N ASP A 44 -14.57 -11.99 -17.75
CA ASP A 44 -13.47 -12.91 -17.49
C ASP A 44 -13.16 -13.72 -18.77
N ASN A 45 -11.96 -14.34 -18.82
CA ASN A 45 -11.52 -15.20 -19.95
C ASN A 45 -11.70 -14.57 -21.34
N ILE A 46 -11.38 -13.28 -21.46
CA ILE A 46 -11.45 -12.55 -22.73
C ILE A 46 -10.24 -12.94 -23.58
N ASP A 47 -10.51 -13.56 -24.73
CA ASP A 47 -9.53 -13.83 -25.77
C ASP A 47 -9.56 -12.69 -26.81
N ALA A 48 -8.51 -11.87 -26.81
CA ALA A 48 -8.38 -10.72 -27.70
C ALA A 48 -8.28 -11.12 -29.20
N THR A 49 -8.04 -12.40 -29.51
CA THR A 49 -7.90 -12.90 -30.88
C THR A 49 -9.23 -13.27 -31.54
N GLU A 50 -10.34 -13.24 -30.81
CA GLU A 50 -11.66 -13.57 -31.34
C GLU A 50 -12.08 -12.67 -32.52
N THR A 51 -12.65 -13.31 -33.55
CA THR A 51 -13.04 -12.64 -34.80
C THR A 51 -14.12 -11.59 -34.58
N ILE A 52 -13.87 -10.38 -35.10
CA ILE A 52 -14.84 -9.28 -35.10
C ILE A 52 -15.76 -9.40 -36.33
N ALA A 53 -17.04 -9.71 -36.09
CA ALA A 53 -18.02 -9.95 -37.15
C ALA A 53 -19.30 -9.12 -36.97
N PHE A 54 -19.93 -8.75 -38.09
CA PHE A 54 -21.25 -8.10 -38.09
C PHE A 54 -22.38 -9.10 -38.17
N VAL A 55 -23.41 -8.86 -37.36
CA VAL A 55 -24.73 -9.44 -37.57
C VAL A 55 -25.66 -8.29 -37.96
N ASN A 56 -25.91 -8.15 -39.26
CA ASN A 56 -26.81 -7.13 -39.77
C ASN A 56 -28.26 -7.55 -39.52
N THR A 57 -28.93 -6.89 -38.58
CA THR A 57 -30.34 -7.17 -38.23
C THR A 57 -31.34 -6.48 -39.17
N THR A 58 -30.89 -5.58 -40.05
CA THR A 58 -31.77 -4.73 -40.88
C THR A 58 -31.61 -4.94 -42.40
N GLY A 59 -30.60 -5.70 -42.83
CA GLY A 59 -30.30 -5.96 -44.25
C GLY A 59 -29.73 -4.76 -45.01
N LYS A 60 -29.40 -3.66 -44.34
CA LYS A 60 -28.88 -2.42 -44.95
C LYS A 60 -27.42 -2.17 -44.60
N GLU A 61 -26.65 -1.61 -45.52
CA GLU A 61 -25.25 -1.22 -45.27
C GLU A 61 -25.15 0.12 -44.55
N SER A 62 -24.16 0.26 -43.66
CA SER A 62 -23.86 1.50 -42.95
C SER A 62 -22.36 1.77 -42.95
N ALA A 63 -22.00 2.96 -43.43
CA ALA A 63 -20.62 3.44 -43.38
C ALA A 63 -20.13 3.61 -41.93
N VAL A 64 -21.00 4.04 -41.01
CA VAL A 64 -20.67 4.16 -39.59
C VAL A 64 -20.35 2.80 -38.99
N ALA A 65 -21.20 1.78 -39.25
CA ALA A 65 -20.96 0.43 -38.79
C ALA A 65 -19.58 -0.08 -39.29
N LEU A 66 -19.31 0.02 -40.59
CA LEU A 66 -18.02 -0.38 -41.16
C LEU A 66 -16.81 0.32 -40.50
N LEU A 67 -16.91 1.62 -40.20
CA LEU A 67 -15.87 2.34 -39.48
C LEU A 67 -15.69 1.82 -38.05
N ILE A 68 -16.78 1.49 -37.33
CA ILE A 68 -16.69 0.92 -35.98
C ILE A 68 -16.01 -0.44 -35.98
N GLN A 69 -16.31 -1.30 -36.95
CA GLN A 69 -15.63 -2.60 -37.07
C GLN A 69 -14.15 -2.43 -37.34
N LYS A 70 -13.77 -1.54 -38.27
CA LYS A 70 -12.35 -1.24 -38.53
C LYS A 70 -11.66 -0.70 -37.28
N TRP A 71 -12.33 0.18 -36.53
CA TRP A 71 -11.77 0.75 -35.31
C TRP A 71 -11.56 -0.31 -34.23
N LEU A 72 -12.55 -1.18 -34.01
CA LEU A 72 -12.42 -2.27 -33.04
C LEU A 72 -11.32 -3.26 -33.44
N LYS A 73 -11.19 -3.55 -34.72
CA LYS A 73 -10.10 -4.37 -35.24
C LYS A 73 -8.74 -3.74 -34.91
N ALA A 74 -8.56 -2.46 -35.27
CA ALA A 74 -7.36 -1.71 -34.95
C ALA A 74 -7.08 -1.66 -33.43
N TYR A 75 -8.11 -1.53 -32.59
CA TYR A 75 -7.98 -1.53 -31.14
C TYR A 75 -7.42 -2.85 -30.59
N PHE A 76 -7.95 -4.01 -31.02
CA PHE A 76 -7.46 -5.31 -30.55
C PHE A 76 -6.13 -5.73 -31.20
N GLU A 77 -5.81 -5.19 -32.38
CA GLU A 77 -4.49 -5.31 -33.01
C GLU A 77 -3.46 -4.29 -32.48
N LYS A 78 -3.87 -3.41 -31.55
CA LYS A 78 -3.08 -2.30 -30.98
C LYS A 78 -2.53 -1.31 -32.02
N ASP A 79 -3.19 -1.19 -33.18
CA ASP A 79 -2.84 -0.23 -34.25
C ASP A 79 -3.35 1.19 -33.91
N CYS A 80 -2.51 1.96 -33.22
CA CYS A 80 -2.84 3.31 -32.76
C CYS A 80 -3.03 4.31 -33.92
N GLU A 81 -2.29 4.17 -35.02
CA GLU A 81 -2.38 5.09 -36.15
C GLU A 81 -3.71 4.95 -36.88
N GLU A 82 -4.14 3.70 -37.15
CA GLU A 82 -5.41 3.44 -37.81
C GLU A 82 -6.60 3.81 -36.90
N MET A 83 -6.50 3.58 -35.57
CA MET A 83 -7.50 4.05 -34.61
C MET A 83 -7.72 5.57 -34.68
N GLU A 84 -6.64 6.36 -34.64
CA GLU A 84 -6.73 7.82 -34.70
C GLU A 84 -7.30 8.32 -36.03
N LYS A 85 -6.86 7.71 -37.15
CA LYS A 85 -7.34 8.01 -38.49
C LYS A 85 -8.84 7.75 -38.64
N ILE A 86 -9.35 6.66 -38.06
CA ILE A 86 -10.78 6.35 -38.09
C ILE A 86 -11.57 7.34 -37.21
N ILE A 87 -11.09 7.65 -36.00
CA ILE A 87 -11.75 8.62 -35.11
C ILE A 87 -11.90 9.99 -35.80
N LYS A 88 -10.87 10.46 -36.52
CA LYS A 88 -10.92 11.73 -37.27
C LYS A 88 -12.01 11.76 -38.36
N ASN A 89 -12.37 10.61 -38.92
CA ASN A 89 -13.38 10.48 -39.96
C ASN A 89 -14.77 10.05 -39.44
N LEU A 90 -14.89 9.79 -38.13
CA LEU A 90 -16.12 9.30 -37.51
C LEU A 90 -16.93 10.44 -36.90
N ASN A 91 -18.12 10.68 -37.44
CA ASN A 91 -19.06 11.63 -36.86
C ASN A 91 -19.76 11.02 -35.63
N ILE A 92 -19.56 11.62 -34.44
CA ILE A 92 -20.18 11.19 -33.19
C ILE A 92 -21.27 12.19 -32.78
N CYS A 93 -22.53 11.75 -32.80
CA CYS A 93 -23.71 12.62 -32.62
C CYS A 93 -23.70 13.39 -31.29
N CYS A 94 -23.27 12.75 -30.20
CA CYS A 94 -23.26 13.36 -28.87
C CYS A 94 -22.19 14.46 -28.69
N ILE A 95 -21.16 14.48 -29.54
CA ILE A 95 -20.11 15.51 -29.53
C ILE A 95 -20.50 16.67 -30.46
N ASN A 96 -21.05 16.37 -31.64
CA ASN A 96 -21.26 17.36 -32.69
C ASN A 96 -22.49 18.26 -32.50
N GLN A 97 -23.51 17.85 -31.73
CA GLN A 97 -24.77 18.62 -31.65
C GLN A 97 -25.27 18.93 -30.22
N ASN A 98 -24.48 18.65 -29.16
CA ASN A 98 -24.93 18.78 -27.76
C ASN A 98 -26.29 18.07 -27.46
N LEU A 99 -26.67 17.08 -28.27
CA LEU A 99 -28.04 16.56 -28.29
C LEU A 99 -28.37 15.56 -27.17
N HIS A 100 -27.35 15.02 -26.50
CA HIS A 100 -27.50 13.90 -25.56
C HIS A 100 -26.99 14.19 -24.15
N ALA A 101 -26.24 15.27 -23.96
CA ALA A 101 -25.50 15.52 -22.74
C ALA A 101 -25.42 17.03 -22.50
N GLY A 102 -25.61 17.50 -21.25
CA GLY A 102 -25.42 18.92 -20.94
C GLY A 102 -24.01 19.38 -21.32
N LEU A 103 -23.81 20.68 -21.61
CA LEU A 103 -22.57 21.26 -22.13
C LEU A 103 -21.28 20.74 -21.45
N PHE A 104 -21.32 20.51 -20.14
CA PHE A 104 -20.18 19.95 -19.39
C PHE A 104 -19.82 18.51 -19.82
N LYS A 105 -20.81 17.64 -20.01
CA LYS A 105 -20.58 16.24 -20.40
C LYS A 105 -19.94 16.14 -21.79
N CYS A 106 -20.38 16.98 -22.74
CA CYS A 106 -19.78 17.04 -24.07
C CYS A 106 -18.29 17.42 -24.01
N LYS A 107 -17.92 18.38 -23.15
CA LYS A 107 -16.52 18.74 -22.91
C LYS A 107 -15.71 17.57 -22.31
N VAL A 108 -16.30 16.81 -21.37
CA VAL A 108 -15.67 15.59 -20.84
C VAL A 108 -15.43 14.57 -21.96
N TYR A 109 -16.45 14.25 -22.75
CA TYR A 109 -16.34 13.28 -23.85
C TYR A 109 -15.29 13.69 -24.89
N GLN A 110 -15.27 14.97 -25.28
CA GLN A 110 -14.27 15.49 -26.22
C GLN A 110 -12.85 15.42 -25.65
N LYS A 111 -12.69 15.60 -24.33
CA LYS A 111 -11.39 15.45 -23.68
C LYS A 111 -10.90 14.00 -23.70
N LEU A 112 -11.80 13.05 -23.44
CA LEU A 112 -11.48 11.63 -23.41
C LEU A 112 -11.23 11.05 -24.81
N LEU A 113 -11.93 11.54 -25.84
CA LEU A 113 -11.68 11.12 -27.23
C LEU A 113 -10.23 11.41 -27.67
N ASN A 114 -9.60 12.42 -27.08
CA ASN A 114 -8.20 12.79 -27.33
C ASN A 114 -7.21 12.15 -26.34
N LEU A 115 -7.65 11.19 -25.51
CA LEU A 115 -6.77 10.48 -24.58
C LEU A 115 -6.13 9.29 -25.31
N PRO A 116 -4.79 9.26 -25.51
CA PRO A 116 -4.12 8.20 -26.26
C PRO A 116 -4.32 6.79 -25.68
N PHE A 117 -4.11 5.76 -26.50
CA PHE A 117 -4.06 4.36 -26.08
C PHE A 117 -3.01 4.15 -25.00
N GLY A 118 -3.32 3.35 -23.95
CA GLY A 118 -2.43 3.10 -22.81
C GLY A 118 -2.31 4.26 -21.81
N ARG A 119 -2.74 5.47 -22.18
CA ARG A 119 -2.60 6.65 -21.30
C ARG A 119 -3.80 6.82 -20.37
N GLN A 120 -3.50 6.94 -19.08
CA GLN A 120 -4.52 7.10 -18.04
C GLN A 120 -4.59 8.55 -17.53
N LEU A 121 -5.74 8.94 -16.96
CA LEU A 121 -5.94 10.18 -16.21
C LEU A 121 -6.78 9.91 -14.96
N SER A 122 -6.61 10.67 -13.91
CA SER A 122 -7.53 10.68 -12.78
C SER A 122 -8.79 11.51 -13.06
N TYR A 123 -9.89 11.22 -12.35
CA TYR A 123 -11.10 12.06 -12.39
C TYR A 123 -10.79 13.54 -12.11
N GLN A 124 -9.87 13.80 -11.18
CA GLN A 124 -9.45 15.15 -10.80
C GLN A 124 -8.64 15.83 -11.92
N GLU A 125 -7.76 15.11 -12.61
CA GLU A 125 -7.02 15.66 -13.75
C GLU A 125 -7.94 16.00 -14.92
N VAL A 126 -8.94 15.16 -15.21
CA VAL A 126 -9.95 15.49 -16.23
C VAL A 126 -10.71 16.76 -15.84
N ALA A 127 -11.15 16.87 -14.58
CA ALA A 127 -11.85 18.05 -14.07
C ALA A 127 -10.96 19.32 -14.13
N THR A 128 -9.68 19.19 -13.77
CA THR A 128 -8.69 20.26 -13.82
C THR A 128 -8.41 20.72 -15.25
N LYS A 129 -8.26 19.79 -16.20
CA LYS A 129 -8.08 20.10 -17.63
C LYS A 129 -9.31 20.72 -18.28
N LEU A 130 -10.47 20.67 -17.60
CA LEU A 130 -11.70 21.37 -17.99
C LEU A 130 -11.88 22.70 -17.23
N ASN A 131 -10.84 23.18 -16.54
CA ASN A 131 -10.83 24.40 -15.73
C ASN A 131 -11.85 24.39 -14.59
N ASN A 132 -12.16 23.21 -14.02
CA ASN A 132 -13.03 23.07 -12.87
C ASN A 132 -12.56 21.95 -11.94
N LYS A 133 -11.62 22.28 -11.04
CA LYS A 133 -10.97 21.33 -10.11
C LYS A 133 -11.95 20.60 -9.17
N ASN A 134 -13.12 21.19 -8.92
CA ASN A 134 -14.15 20.64 -8.02
C ASN A 134 -15.17 19.75 -8.76
N ALA A 135 -15.04 19.58 -10.07
CA ALA A 135 -16.01 18.85 -10.88
C ALA A 135 -15.74 17.33 -10.98
N SER A 136 -14.86 16.73 -10.17
CA SER A 136 -14.52 15.29 -10.24
C SER A 136 -15.76 14.38 -10.18
N ARG A 137 -16.74 14.69 -9.30
CA ARG A 137 -18.02 13.95 -9.24
C ARG A 137 -18.85 14.13 -10.52
N ALA A 138 -18.86 15.33 -11.10
CA ALA A 138 -19.56 15.60 -12.34
C ALA A 138 -18.91 14.90 -13.54
N VAL A 139 -17.57 14.77 -13.56
CA VAL A 139 -16.83 13.94 -14.53
C VAL A 139 -17.29 12.48 -14.39
N GLY A 140 -17.25 11.89 -13.20
CA GLY A 140 -17.72 10.53 -12.96
C GLY A 140 -19.17 10.29 -13.45
N ASN A 141 -20.06 11.25 -13.20
CA ASN A 141 -21.44 11.22 -13.68
C ASN A 141 -21.57 11.31 -15.21
N ALA A 142 -20.69 12.05 -15.89
CA ALA A 142 -20.63 12.07 -17.35
C ALA A 142 -20.23 10.68 -17.87
N MET A 143 -19.17 10.10 -17.32
CA MET A 143 -18.62 8.81 -17.74
C MET A 143 -19.59 7.65 -17.54
N ARG A 144 -20.36 7.66 -16.45
CA ARG A 144 -21.42 6.67 -16.19
C ARG A 144 -22.46 6.63 -17.31
N THR A 145 -22.68 7.75 -17.98
CA THR A 145 -23.64 7.90 -19.07
C THR A 145 -22.98 7.97 -20.45
N ASN A 146 -21.74 7.50 -20.58
CA ASN A 146 -21.02 7.51 -21.85
C ASN A 146 -21.83 6.75 -22.93
N PRO A 147 -22.30 7.42 -23.99
CA PRO A 147 -23.10 6.79 -25.02
C PRO A 147 -22.27 5.96 -26.01
N VAL A 148 -20.94 6.16 -26.07
CA VAL A 148 -20.05 5.51 -27.05
C VAL A 148 -18.84 4.90 -26.32
N VAL A 149 -19.05 3.77 -25.66
CA VAL A 149 -18.00 3.06 -24.90
C VAL A 149 -16.83 2.64 -25.80
N LEU A 150 -15.65 2.40 -25.23
CA LEU A 150 -14.37 2.13 -25.91
C LEU A 150 -13.82 3.31 -26.74
N ILE A 151 -14.60 3.85 -27.68
CA ILE A 151 -14.17 4.98 -28.53
C ILE A 151 -14.03 6.27 -27.72
N ILE A 152 -14.97 6.53 -26.81
CA ILE A 152 -14.75 7.46 -25.71
C ILE A 152 -14.23 6.59 -24.55
N PRO A 153 -12.91 6.57 -24.30
CA PRO A 153 -12.26 5.56 -23.46
C PRO A 153 -12.45 5.87 -21.97
N CYS A 154 -13.68 5.72 -21.47
CA CYS A 154 -13.98 6.01 -20.07
C CYS A 154 -13.36 5.02 -19.08
N HIS A 155 -12.84 3.88 -19.57
CA HIS A 155 -12.03 2.96 -18.78
C HIS A 155 -10.63 3.51 -18.46
N ARG A 156 -10.09 4.45 -19.25
CA ARG A 156 -8.78 5.08 -19.00
C ARG A 156 -8.78 6.14 -17.89
N VAL A 157 -9.95 6.46 -17.32
CA VAL A 157 -10.03 7.39 -16.19
C VAL A 157 -10.17 6.65 -14.88
N ILE A 158 -9.18 6.79 -14.01
CA ILE A 158 -9.06 6.08 -12.75
C ILE A 158 -9.19 7.03 -11.56
N ARG A 159 -9.19 6.48 -10.34
CA ARG A 159 -9.07 7.31 -9.13
C ARG A 159 -7.65 7.86 -9.03
N SER A 160 -7.49 8.99 -8.34
CA SER A 160 -6.16 9.55 -8.03
C SER A 160 -5.29 8.59 -7.22
N THR A 161 -5.89 7.62 -6.53
CA THR A 161 -5.23 6.58 -5.75
C THR A 161 -4.62 5.45 -6.59
N GLY A 162 -4.82 5.45 -7.91
CA GLY A 162 -4.46 4.32 -8.79
C GLY A 162 -5.57 3.27 -8.95
N ASP A 163 -6.61 3.29 -8.10
CA ASP A 163 -7.72 2.34 -8.21
C ASP A 163 -8.53 2.57 -9.51
N PRO A 164 -8.82 1.53 -10.29
CA PRO A 164 -9.64 1.65 -11.49
C PRO A 164 -11.01 2.27 -11.23
N GLY A 165 -11.59 2.13 -10.03
CA GLY A 165 -12.92 2.61 -9.72
C GLY A 165 -14.03 1.89 -10.50
N ASN A 166 -15.23 2.47 -10.50
CA ASN A 166 -16.40 1.84 -11.11
C ASN A 166 -16.42 2.02 -12.64
N TYR A 167 -16.93 1.02 -13.36
CA TYR A 167 -17.12 1.02 -14.81
C TYR A 167 -18.51 0.48 -15.11
N MET A 168 -19.36 1.29 -15.75
CA MET A 168 -20.74 0.90 -16.10
C MET A 168 -21.60 0.38 -14.92
N GLY A 169 -21.31 0.80 -13.69
CA GLY A 169 -21.94 0.27 -12.47
C GLY A 169 -20.97 -0.57 -11.64
N LEU A 170 -21.47 -1.32 -10.66
CA LEU A 170 -20.66 -2.14 -9.74
C LEU A 170 -20.06 -3.40 -10.39
N GLN A 171 -20.64 -3.88 -11.50
CA GLN A 171 -20.28 -5.16 -12.13
C GLN A 171 -19.27 -5.04 -13.30
N GLY A 172 -18.72 -3.86 -13.59
CA GLY A 172 -17.80 -3.67 -14.71
C GLY A 172 -16.33 -3.47 -14.30
N ARG A 173 -16.00 -3.60 -13.01
CA ARG A 173 -14.65 -3.36 -12.49
C ARG A 173 -13.62 -4.33 -13.08
N GLU A 174 -13.98 -5.60 -13.24
CA GLU A 174 -13.13 -6.64 -13.85
C GLU A 174 -12.82 -6.33 -15.30
N LEU A 175 -13.85 -6.04 -16.10
CA LEU A 175 -13.69 -5.60 -17.49
C LEU A 175 -12.81 -4.35 -17.60
N LYS A 176 -12.95 -3.38 -16.68
CA LYS A 176 -12.09 -2.19 -16.67
C LYS A 176 -10.63 -2.52 -16.37
N ARG A 177 -10.36 -3.41 -15.42
CA ARG A 177 -9.00 -3.90 -15.15
C ARG A 177 -8.43 -4.61 -16.36
N TRP A 178 -9.21 -5.48 -16.98
CA TRP A 178 -8.78 -6.18 -18.19
C TRP A 178 -8.43 -5.20 -19.32
N LEU A 179 -9.30 -4.21 -19.59
CA LEU A 179 -9.03 -3.19 -20.62
C LEU A 179 -7.78 -2.37 -20.30
N LEU A 180 -7.58 -1.97 -19.04
CA LEU A 180 -6.38 -1.23 -18.63
C LEU A 180 -5.12 -2.08 -18.83
N ASN A 181 -5.15 -3.34 -18.42
CA ASN A 181 -4.01 -4.26 -18.58
C ASN A 181 -3.73 -4.57 -20.05
N PHE A 182 -4.77 -4.76 -20.86
CA PHE A 182 -4.63 -5.00 -22.29
C PHE A 182 -3.93 -3.83 -23.01
N GLU A 183 -4.19 -2.60 -22.58
CA GLU A 183 -3.57 -1.40 -23.14
C GLU A 183 -2.15 -1.10 -22.61
N ILE A 184 -1.66 -1.85 -21.61
CA ILE A 184 -0.28 -1.74 -21.12
C ILE A 184 0.64 -2.50 -22.08
N GLU A 185 1.79 -1.89 -22.39
CA GLU A 185 2.89 -2.54 -23.09
C GLU A 185 3.63 -3.41 -22.07
N ILE A 186 3.64 -4.73 -22.29
CA ILE A 186 4.38 -5.68 -21.47
C ILE A 186 5.69 -5.92 -22.19
N GLU A 187 6.79 -5.72 -21.50
CA GLU A 187 8.13 -6.01 -21.99
C GLU A 187 8.78 -7.03 -21.07
N ASP A 188 9.50 -7.98 -21.67
CA ASP A 188 10.15 -9.06 -20.94
C ASP A 188 11.39 -8.54 -20.21
N PHE A 189 11.62 -9.07 -19.02
CA PHE A 189 12.87 -8.87 -18.31
C PHE A 189 13.96 -9.77 -18.92
N GLU A 190 15.20 -9.28 -18.93
CA GLU A 190 16.37 -10.10 -19.20
C GLU A 190 16.79 -10.82 -17.91
N TYR A 191 17.25 -12.07 -18.02
CA TYR A 191 17.69 -12.86 -16.85
C TYR A 191 19.21 -12.95 -16.79
N ASP A 192 19.78 -12.50 -15.68
CA ASP A 192 21.19 -12.68 -15.33
C ASP A 192 21.35 -13.96 -14.50
N SER A 193 21.93 -14.98 -15.11
CA SER A 193 22.11 -16.29 -14.46
C SER A 193 23.19 -16.31 -13.39
N GLU A 194 24.15 -15.39 -13.40
CA GLU A 194 25.21 -15.33 -12.38
C GLU A 194 24.69 -14.66 -11.10
N ALA A 195 23.89 -13.61 -11.26
CA ALA A 195 23.28 -12.89 -10.14
C ALA A 195 21.93 -13.49 -9.66
N GLU A 196 21.34 -14.41 -10.44
CA GLU A 196 19.96 -14.90 -10.27
C GLU A 196 18.92 -13.76 -10.21
N VAL A 197 19.09 -12.75 -11.08
CA VAL A 197 18.28 -11.53 -11.10
C VAL A 197 17.66 -11.34 -12.48
N TYR A 198 16.37 -11.03 -12.49
CA TYR A 198 15.69 -10.47 -13.64
C TYR A 198 15.90 -8.97 -13.65
N TYR A 199 16.26 -8.39 -14.79
CA TYR A 199 16.39 -6.95 -14.93
C TYR A 199 15.72 -6.37 -16.17
N TYR A 200 15.40 -5.08 -16.09
CA TYR A 200 14.83 -4.31 -17.20
C TYR A 200 15.44 -2.89 -17.23
N PRO A 201 15.74 -2.28 -18.40
CA PRO A 201 16.36 -0.96 -18.46
C PRO A 201 15.53 0.14 -17.79
N CYS A 202 16.18 0.96 -16.96
CA CYS A 202 15.55 2.12 -16.34
C CYS A 202 15.88 3.41 -17.11
N PRO A 203 14.93 4.35 -17.28
CA PRO A 203 15.18 5.63 -17.97
C PRO A 203 16.30 6.51 -17.38
N CYS A 204 16.74 6.25 -16.15
CA CYS A 204 17.85 6.96 -15.52
C CYS A 204 19.24 6.47 -15.99
N GLY A 205 19.30 5.38 -16.77
CA GLY A 205 20.53 4.74 -17.24
C GLY A 205 20.97 3.52 -16.43
N ASP A 206 20.26 3.20 -15.34
CA ASP A 206 20.44 1.99 -14.54
C ASP A 206 19.44 0.89 -14.96
N ARG A 207 19.23 -0.14 -14.15
CA ARG A 207 18.25 -1.20 -14.39
C ARG A 207 17.30 -1.40 -13.20
N PHE A 208 16.05 -1.72 -13.49
CA PHE A 208 15.14 -2.31 -12.51
C PHE A 208 15.58 -3.75 -12.27
N GLU A 209 15.62 -4.18 -11.02
CA GLU A 209 16.03 -5.53 -10.65
C GLU A 209 14.98 -6.20 -9.76
N ILE A 210 14.77 -7.50 -9.96
CA ILE A 210 14.09 -8.39 -9.04
C ILE A 210 14.79 -9.76 -9.05
N SER A 211 15.15 -10.28 -7.89
CA SER A 211 15.79 -11.59 -7.79
C SER A 211 14.79 -12.73 -8.01
N LYS A 212 15.29 -13.87 -8.47
CA LYS A 212 14.51 -15.10 -8.57
C LYS A 212 13.89 -15.49 -7.22
N LEU A 213 14.62 -15.29 -6.12
CA LEU A 213 14.13 -15.54 -4.76
C LEU A 213 12.97 -14.59 -4.39
N GLU A 214 13.05 -13.31 -4.75
CA GLU A 214 11.96 -12.35 -4.53
C GLU A 214 10.68 -12.79 -5.26
N LEU A 215 10.78 -13.23 -6.52
CA LEU A 215 9.65 -13.79 -7.27
C LEU A 215 9.09 -15.06 -6.60
N GLN A 216 9.96 -15.95 -6.11
CA GLN A 216 9.57 -17.14 -5.36
C GLN A 216 8.82 -16.83 -4.05
N CYS A 217 9.15 -15.70 -3.41
CA CYS A 217 8.49 -15.22 -2.19
C CYS A 217 7.19 -14.46 -2.45
N GLY A 218 6.76 -14.29 -3.71
CA GLY A 218 5.52 -13.58 -4.04
C GLY A 218 5.71 -12.08 -4.31
N GLU A 219 6.94 -11.58 -4.39
CA GLU A 219 7.20 -10.16 -4.70
C GLU A 219 6.97 -9.90 -6.19
N ASP A 220 6.22 -8.86 -6.50
CA ASP A 220 5.84 -8.49 -7.87
C ASP A 220 6.29 -7.07 -8.25
N VAL A 221 7.30 -6.53 -7.55
CA VAL A 221 7.80 -5.17 -7.76
C VAL A 221 9.31 -5.15 -7.92
N ALA A 222 9.78 -4.84 -9.14
CA ALA A 222 11.19 -4.58 -9.42
C ALA A 222 11.52 -3.11 -9.18
N ARG A 223 12.70 -2.84 -8.62
CA ARG A 223 13.12 -1.48 -8.22
C ARG A 223 14.41 -1.09 -8.93
N CYS A 224 14.51 0.17 -9.32
CA CYS A 224 15.77 0.74 -9.79
C CYS A 224 16.59 1.25 -8.59
N PRO A 225 17.82 0.76 -8.38
CA PRO A 225 18.65 1.16 -7.24
C PRO A 225 19.10 2.62 -7.33
N SER A 226 19.30 3.17 -8.54
CA SER A 226 19.75 4.56 -8.71
C SER A 226 18.67 5.64 -8.54
N CYS A 227 17.43 5.41 -8.98
CA CYS A 227 16.41 6.47 -9.03
C CYS A 227 15.10 6.14 -8.31
N SER A 228 15.04 4.98 -7.65
CA SER A 228 13.88 4.53 -6.85
C SER A 228 12.56 4.39 -7.63
N LEU A 229 12.61 4.46 -8.97
CA LEU A 229 11.48 4.06 -9.80
C LEU A 229 11.18 2.57 -9.56
N ILE A 230 9.91 2.22 -9.67
CA ILE A 230 9.44 0.84 -9.53
C ILE A 230 8.63 0.45 -10.76
N ILE A 231 8.68 -0.83 -11.11
CA ILE A 231 7.79 -1.43 -12.10
C ILE A 231 7.18 -2.70 -11.52
N LYS A 232 5.93 -2.98 -11.90
CA LYS A 232 5.26 -4.20 -11.51
C LYS A 232 5.68 -5.33 -12.46
N VAL A 233 6.12 -6.44 -11.89
CA VAL A 233 6.51 -7.66 -12.59
C VAL A 233 5.30 -8.57 -12.68
N ILE A 234 5.05 -9.10 -13.87
CA ILE A 234 3.99 -10.09 -14.11
C ILE A 234 4.69 -11.41 -14.34
N TYR A 235 4.37 -12.41 -13.52
CA TYR A 235 4.99 -13.73 -13.58
C TYR A 235 3.99 -14.79 -13.11
N ASP A 236 4.22 -16.04 -13.50
CA ASP A 236 3.46 -17.18 -13.00
C ASP A 236 4.22 -17.80 -11.81
N LEU A 237 3.61 -17.78 -10.62
CA LEU A 237 4.24 -18.29 -9.41
C LEU A 237 4.60 -19.78 -9.54
N GLU A 238 3.84 -20.54 -10.32
CA GLU A 238 4.08 -21.97 -10.55
C GLU A 238 5.40 -22.23 -11.30
N GLU A 239 5.84 -21.30 -12.17
CA GLU A 239 7.11 -21.39 -12.89
C GLU A 239 8.34 -21.23 -11.97
N PHE A 240 8.16 -20.57 -10.82
CA PHE A 240 9.23 -20.27 -9.87
C PHE A 240 9.23 -21.19 -8.65
N MET A 241 8.10 -21.83 -8.34
CA MET A 241 7.94 -22.83 -7.28
C MET A 241 8.48 -24.20 -7.71
N VAL A 242 9.81 -24.33 -7.91
CA VAL A 242 10.44 -25.65 -7.97
C VAL A 242 10.73 -26.11 -6.54
N CYS A 243 9.90 -27.02 -6.04
CA CYS A 243 10.12 -27.72 -4.79
C CYS A 243 11.26 -28.73 -5.01
N GLU A 244 12.52 -28.35 -4.75
CA GLU A 244 13.58 -29.34 -4.59
C GLU A 244 13.34 -30.10 -3.29
N SER A 245 12.79 -31.29 -3.44
CA SER A 245 12.69 -32.31 -2.41
C SER A 245 14.08 -32.75 -1.96
N ILE A 246 14.67 -32.05 -1.00
CA ILE A 246 15.81 -32.57 -0.25
C ILE A 246 15.29 -33.60 0.76
N ALA A 247 15.06 -34.83 0.28
CA ALA A 247 15.06 -36.01 1.12
C ALA A 247 16.52 -36.31 1.49
N MET A 248 16.93 -35.97 2.72
CA MET A 248 18.23 -36.40 3.24
C MET A 248 18.14 -37.88 3.69
N PRO A 249 19.03 -38.78 3.23
CA PRO A 249 19.27 -40.04 3.91
C PRO A 249 20.44 -39.89 4.88
N VAL A 250 20.23 -40.36 6.11
CA VAL A 250 21.26 -40.61 7.10
C VAL A 250 21.99 -41.90 6.71
N SER A 251 23.24 -41.82 6.23
CA SER A 251 24.37 -42.72 6.59
C SER A 251 25.52 -42.69 5.55
N GLU A 252 26.73 -42.52 6.09
CA GLU A 252 28.02 -43.09 5.65
C GLU A 252 28.85 -42.48 4.49
N VAL A 253 30.01 -42.01 4.94
CA VAL A 253 31.27 -41.63 4.30
C VAL A 253 31.80 -42.67 3.29
N ALA A 254 32.21 -42.25 2.08
CA ALA A 254 33.57 -42.44 1.53
C ALA A 254 33.71 -42.13 0.02
N ASN A 255 34.75 -41.33 -0.28
CA ASN A 255 35.69 -41.40 -1.41
C ASN A 255 35.29 -41.07 -2.87
N ASN A 256 36.01 -40.03 -3.36
CA ASN A 256 36.78 -39.95 -4.62
C ASN A 256 36.11 -39.71 -5.99
N PHE A 257 36.50 -38.55 -6.57
CA PHE A 257 37.05 -38.32 -7.92
C PHE A 257 36.18 -38.48 -9.20
N PHE A 258 36.14 -37.37 -9.96
CA PHE A 258 36.35 -37.24 -11.43
C PHE A 258 35.16 -37.27 -12.44
N ILE A 259 35.16 -36.24 -13.32
CA ILE A 259 34.74 -36.14 -14.75
C ILE A 259 33.28 -35.79 -15.15
N MET A 260 33.17 -34.58 -15.70
CA MET A 260 32.61 -34.13 -17.01
C MET A 260 31.42 -34.84 -17.71
N LEU A 261 30.58 -33.93 -18.23
CA LEU A 261 30.00 -33.84 -19.60
C LEU A 261 28.67 -34.52 -19.95
N SER A 262 27.78 -33.62 -20.42
CA SER A 262 27.05 -33.64 -21.71
C SER A 262 25.61 -34.18 -21.76
N LYS A 263 24.70 -33.27 -22.13
CA LYS A 263 23.67 -33.33 -23.21
C LYS A 263 22.68 -32.16 -22.99
N ALA A 264 22.76 -31.01 -23.67
CA ALA A 264 22.61 -30.67 -25.09
C ALA A 264 21.16 -30.29 -25.51
N PHE A 265 21.08 -29.15 -26.24
CA PHE A 265 19.99 -28.63 -27.11
C PHE A 265 18.82 -27.90 -26.41
N VAL A 266 18.34 -26.72 -26.83
CA VAL A 266 18.26 -26.05 -28.15
C VAL A 266 18.25 -24.50 -27.99
N CYS A 267 19.00 -23.79 -28.84
CA CYS A 267 18.87 -22.35 -29.14
C CYS A 267 17.72 -22.06 -30.14
N PHE A 268 16.95 -21.01 -29.90
CA PHE A 268 16.28 -20.15 -30.90
C PHE A 268 16.07 -18.78 -30.21
N GLY A 269 16.38 -17.59 -30.72
CA GLY A 269 16.91 -17.12 -31.99
C GLY A 269 16.78 -15.59 -31.97
N ILE A 270 17.91 -14.88 -31.81
CA ILE A 270 18.02 -13.42 -31.70
C ILE A 270 17.74 -12.77 -33.07
N ARG A 271 16.94 -11.69 -33.08
CA ARG A 271 16.93 -10.69 -34.17
C ARG A 271 17.05 -9.28 -33.60
N ASN A 272 18.28 -8.78 -33.60
CA ASN A 272 18.62 -7.37 -33.45
C ASN A 272 18.06 -6.53 -34.60
N LYS A 273 17.34 -5.46 -34.29
CA LYS A 273 17.34 -4.21 -35.07
C LYS A 273 17.19 -3.00 -34.15
N ALA A 274 18.28 -2.27 -34.01
CA ALA A 274 18.32 -0.93 -33.41
C ALA A 274 17.68 0.10 -34.33
N VAL A 275 16.95 1.06 -33.76
CA VAL A 275 16.70 2.38 -34.38
C VAL A 275 16.82 3.46 -33.29
N LEU A 276 17.84 4.29 -33.43
CA LEU A 276 18.09 5.54 -32.70
C LEU A 276 17.33 6.68 -33.39
N LEU A 277 16.45 7.40 -32.68
CA LEU A 277 15.97 8.74 -33.09
C LEU A 277 15.71 9.67 -31.89
N SER A 278 16.71 10.52 -31.62
CA SER A 278 16.73 11.94 -31.21
C SER A 278 15.80 12.53 -30.11
N PRO A 279 16.29 13.54 -29.36
CA PRO A 279 15.70 14.01 -28.10
C PRO A 279 14.60 15.06 -28.34
N HIS A 280 13.41 14.83 -27.78
CA HIS A 280 12.38 15.87 -27.69
C HIS A 280 12.23 16.33 -26.25
N PHE A 281 12.77 17.52 -25.98
CA PHE A 281 12.48 18.36 -24.83
C PHE A 281 10.97 18.39 -24.53
N ARG A 282 10.58 18.04 -23.31
CA ARG A 282 9.28 18.42 -22.73
C ARG A 282 9.43 18.89 -21.29
N THR A 283 9.55 20.21 -21.21
CA THR A 283 9.02 21.12 -20.19
C THR A 283 8.40 20.50 -18.92
N PHE A 284 9.05 20.80 -17.80
CA PHE A 284 8.55 20.65 -16.44
C PHE A 284 7.15 21.26 -16.28
N SER A 285 6.21 20.45 -15.80
CA SER A 285 4.92 20.91 -15.28
C SER A 285 4.87 20.58 -13.80
N THR A 286 4.95 21.62 -12.97
CA THR A 286 4.83 21.57 -11.51
C THR A 286 3.37 21.33 -11.12
N SER A 287 2.95 20.07 -11.11
CA SER A 287 1.85 19.59 -10.29
C SER A 287 2.46 18.86 -9.10
N LYS A 288 2.11 19.23 -7.85
CA LYS A 288 2.59 18.58 -6.62
C LYS A 288 2.62 17.06 -6.82
N ALA A 289 3.82 16.50 -6.88
CA ALA A 289 4.01 15.07 -6.94
C ALA A 289 3.46 14.50 -5.63
N TYR A 290 2.47 13.61 -5.70
CA TYR A 290 2.31 12.67 -4.60
C TYR A 290 3.47 11.68 -4.73
N LEU A 291 4.29 11.64 -3.69
CA LEU A 291 5.63 11.08 -3.70
C LEU A 291 5.60 9.55 -3.61
N ALA A 292 6.79 8.97 -3.81
CA ALA A 292 7.03 7.54 -3.72
C ALA A 292 6.27 6.90 -2.54
N LYS A 293 5.59 5.79 -2.82
CA LYS A 293 5.07 4.91 -1.78
C LYS A 293 6.24 4.16 -1.16
N LEU A 294 6.29 4.10 0.16
CA LEU A 294 7.31 3.37 0.89
C LEU A 294 6.62 2.35 1.80
N THR A 295 7.13 1.13 1.84
CA THR A 295 6.66 0.16 2.84
C THR A 295 7.17 0.54 4.22
N VAL A 296 6.50 0.10 5.28
CA VAL A 296 6.97 0.33 6.66
C VAL A 296 8.36 -0.27 6.85
N ARG A 297 8.60 -1.47 6.28
CA ARG A 297 9.92 -2.12 6.29
C ARG A 297 11.01 -1.23 5.69
N ASP A 298 10.76 -0.68 4.49
CA ASP A 298 11.74 0.17 3.81
C ASP A 298 11.94 1.50 4.55
N ALA A 299 10.91 2.01 5.20
CA ALA A 299 10.98 3.23 6.00
C ALA A 299 11.85 3.04 7.26
N LEU A 300 11.74 1.89 7.92
CA LEU A 300 12.61 1.49 9.03
C LEU A 300 14.05 1.29 8.56
N ASN A 301 14.24 0.61 7.43
CA ASN A 301 15.57 0.40 6.83
C ASN A 301 16.26 1.75 6.55
N ALA A 302 15.55 2.68 5.88
CA ALA A 302 16.04 4.02 5.59
C ALA A 302 16.39 4.80 6.86
N ALA A 303 15.56 4.73 7.91
CA ALA A 303 15.85 5.36 9.19
C ALA A 303 17.14 4.83 9.82
N ILE A 304 17.34 3.51 9.85
CA ILE A 304 18.55 2.90 10.40
C ILE A 304 19.76 3.31 9.56
N ASP A 305 19.65 3.23 8.22
CA ASP A 305 20.73 3.58 7.31
C ASP A 305 21.19 5.03 7.47
N GLU A 306 20.23 5.98 7.47
CA GLU A 306 20.49 7.40 7.61
C GLU A 306 21.15 7.74 8.96
N GLU A 307 20.70 7.13 10.07
CA GLU A 307 21.30 7.38 11.38
C GLU A 307 22.67 6.71 11.56
N MET A 308 22.87 5.52 10.98
CA MET A 308 24.18 4.86 10.95
C MET A 308 25.19 5.64 10.10
N HIS A 309 24.76 6.23 8.99
CA HIS A 309 25.58 7.13 8.18
C HIS A 309 25.93 8.41 8.94
N ARG A 310 24.99 8.94 9.71
CA ARG A 310 25.13 10.20 10.43
C ARG A 310 26.06 10.11 11.65
N ASP A 311 26.03 8.99 12.38
CA ASP A 311 26.76 8.84 13.65
C ASP A 311 27.47 7.49 13.73
N ASP A 312 28.80 7.52 13.73
CA ASP A 312 29.65 6.33 13.77
C ASP A 312 29.51 5.50 15.06
N ARG A 313 28.89 6.06 16.10
CA ARG A 313 28.59 5.36 17.36
C ARG A 313 27.35 4.47 17.25
N VAL A 314 26.51 4.65 16.24
CA VAL A 314 25.27 3.88 16.05
C VAL A 314 25.60 2.54 15.43
N PHE A 315 25.19 1.44 16.06
CA PHE A 315 25.37 0.10 15.47
C PHE A 315 24.16 -0.77 15.75
N LEU A 316 23.93 -1.74 14.88
CA LEU A 316 22.83 -2.69 14.97
C LEU A 316 23.35 -4.02 15.51
N ILE A 317 22.64 -4.59 16.47
CA ILE A 317 22.96 -5.88 17.09
C ILE A 317 21.68 -6.69 17.33
N GLY A 318 21.71 -7.97 16.97
CA GLY A 318 20.61 -8.90 17.19
C GLY A 318 20.79 -10.18 16.38
N GLU A 319 19.79 -11.06 16.44
CA GLU A 319 19.78 -12.31 15.70
C GLU A 319 19.40 -12.07 14.23
N GLU A 320 20.19 -12.63 13.31
CA GLU A 320 19.95 -12.61 11.86
C GLU A 320 19.85 -11.21 11.23
N VAL A 321 20.36 -10.18 11.91
CA VAL A 321 20.30 -8.78 11.46
C VAL A 321 21.31 -8.47 10.36
N ALA A 322 22.37 -9.27 10.22
CA ALA A 322 23.50 -9.00 9.35
C ALA A 322 23.48 -9.85 8.07
N GLN A 323 24.04 -11.06 8.09
CA GLN A 323 24.25 -11.84 6.86
C GLN A 323 22.94 -12.35 6.25
N TYR A 324 21.93 -12.56 7.09
CA TYR A 324 20.59 -12.98 6.68
C TYR A 324 19.72 -11.82 6.18
N ASP A 325 20.25 -10.59 6.14
CA ASP A 325 19.53 -9.36 5.75
C ASP A 325 18.32 -9.04 6.65
N GLY A 326 18.27 -9.55 7.88
CA GLY A 326 17.16 -9.39 8.83
C GLY A 326 16.11 -10.48 8.71
N ALA A 327 15.62 -10.98 9.85
CA ALA A 327 14.55 -11.99 9.91
C ALA A 327 13.31 -11.60 9.07
N TYR A 328 12.91 -10.32 9.17
CA TYR A 328 11.81 -9.73 8.40
C TYR A 328 12.25 -8.75 7.31
N LYS A 329 13.53 -8.80 6.93
CA LYS A 329 14.14 -7.97 5.89
C LYS A 329 14.15 -6.46 6.18
N VAL A 330 13.97 -6.05 7.43
CA VAL A 330 14.08 -4.63 7.84
C VAL A 330 15.51 -4.12 7.70
N THR A 331 16.51 -4.98 7.89
CA THR A 331 17.94 -4.60 7.91
C THR A 331 18.67 -4.98 6.62
N LYS A 332 17.91 -5.29 5.55
CA LYS A 332 18.43 -5.70 4.24
C LYS A 332 19.47 -4.70 3.72
N GLY A 333 20.62 -5.23 3.29
CA GLY A 333 21.72 -4.47 2.69
C GLY A 333 22.61 -3.72 3.68
N LEU A 334 22.20 -3.55 4.94
CA LEU A 334 22.97 -2.76 5.91
C LEU A 334 24.33 -3.40 6.24
N TRP A 335 24.37 -4.73 6.41
CA TRP A 335 25.64 -5.42 6.67
C TRP A 335 26.60 -5.31 5.48
N LYS A 336 26.11 -5.47 4.24
CA LYS A 336 26.93 -5.29 3.03
C LYS A 336 27.52 -3.87 2.95
N LYS A 337 26.79 -2.87 3.46
CA LYS A 337 27.20 -1.46 3.46
C LYS A 337 28.19 -1.11 4.59
N TYR A 338 27.95 -1.59 5.81
CA TYR A 338 28.66 -1.14 7.02
C TYR A 338 29.60 -2.19 7.65
N GLY A 339 29.46 -3.47 7.27
CA GLY A 339 30.30 -4.58 7.72
C GLY A 339 30.11 -5.01 9.18
N ASP A 340 30.92 -5.99 9.58
CA ASP A 340 30.79 -6.74 10.85
C ASP A 340 30.93 -5.89 12.12
N ARG A 341 31.51 -4.68 12.01
CA ARG A 341 31.68 -3.79 13.17
C ARG A 341 30.43 -2.98 13.51
N ARG A 342 29.49 -2.88 12.58
CA ARG A 342 28.36 -1.95 12.66
C ARG A 342 27.01 -2.65 12.52
N VAL A 343 26.98 -3.85 11.93
CA VAL A 343 25.82 -4.74 11.90
C VAL A 343 26.27 -6.11 12.40
N VAL A 344 25.85 -6.47 13.61
CA VAL A 344 26.42 -7.57 14.40
C VAL A 344 25.37 -8.66 14.62
N ASP A 345 25.57 -9.82 13.99
CA ASP A 345 24.79 -11.02 14.30
C ASP A 345 25.18 -11.58 15.68
N THR A 346 24.17 -12.04 16.41
CA THR A 346 24.34 -12.62 17.76
C THR A 346 23.90 -14.08 17.82
N PRO A 347 24.44 -14.87 18.76
CA PRO A 347 23.80 -16.12 19.17
C PRO A 347 22.40 -15.86 19.77
N ILE A 348 21.56 -16.88 19.80
CA ILE A 348 20.21 -16.85 20.38
C ILE A 348 20.29 -16.81 21.91
N THR A 349 20.61 -15.63 22.43
CA THR A 349 20.96 -15.36 23.83
C THR A 349 20.52 -13.95 24.22
N GLU A 350 19.22 -13.71 24.22
CA GLU A 350 18.57 -12.41 24.40
C GLU A 350 19.13 -11.64 25.59
N MET A 351 19.23 -12.29 26.76
CA MET A 351 19.82 -11.68 27.95
C MET A 351 21.27 -11.22 27.70
N GLY A 352 22.07 -12.06 27.05
CA GLY A 352 23.49 -11.82 26.81
C GLY A 352 23.73 -10.61 25.89
N PHE A 353 23.15 -10.62 24.69
CA PHE A 353 23.38 -9.52 23.74
C PHE A 353 22.71 -8.22 24.19
N THR A 354 21.59 -8.29 24.91
CA THR A 354 20.93 -7.10 25.46
C THR A 354 21.81 -6.47 26.54
N GLY A 355 22.38 -7.25 27.44
CA GLY A 355 23.33 -6.76 28.45
C GLY A 355 24.58 -6.14 27.82
N LEU A 356 25.09 -6.75 26.76
CA LEU A 356 26.21 -6.20 25.98
C LEU A 356 25.85 -4.86 25.34
N ALA A 357 24.68 -4.76 24.71
CA ALA A 357 24.19 -3.53 24.10
C ALA A 357 24.00 -2.43 25.17
N VAL A 358 23.40 -2.74 26.32
CA VAL A 358 23.25 -1.78 27.43
C VAL A 358 24.61 -1.32 27.95
N GLY A 359 25.57 -2.22 28.13
CA GLY A 359 26.94 -1.86 28.54
C GLY A 359 27.65 -0.98 27.51
N ALA A 360 27.47 -1.27 26.21
CA ALA A 360 28.00 -0.46 25.12
C ALA A 360 27.39 0.94 25.09
N ALA A 361 26.08 1.07 25.35
CA ALA A 361 25.40 2.36 25.48
C ALA A 361 26.00 3.20 26.63
N MET A 362 26.18 2.60 27.81
CA MET A 362 26.81 3.27 28.96
C MET A 362 28.28 3.66 28.69
N ALA A 363 28.97 2.91 27.83
CA ALA A 363 30.33 3.22 27.39
C ALA A 363 30.40 4.29 26.29
N GLY A 364 29.27 4.84 25.84
CA GLY A 364 29.19 5.97 24.91
C GLY A 364 28.84 5.61 23.46
N LEU A 365 28.49 4.34 23.17
CA LEU A 365 27.93 3.94 21.87
C LEU A 365 26.41 4.13 21.83
N ARG A 366 25.80 3.93 20.65
CA ARG A 366 24.35 4.10 20.43
C ARG A 366 23.72 2.85 19.80
N PRO A 367 23.64 1.73 20.52
CA PRO A 367 23.12 0.49 19.97
C PRO A 367 21.65 0.58 19.58
N ILE A 368 21.34 -0.06 18.46
CA ILE A 368 20.02 -0.49 18.03
C ILE A 368 19.97 -2.00 18.29
N CYS A 369 19.36 -2.40 19.40
CA CYS A 369 19.22 -3.78 19.84
C CYS A 369 17.91 -4.34 19.29
N GLU A 370 18.00 -5.31 18.38
CA GLU A 370 16.84 -5.95 17.75
C GLU A 370 16.49 -7.26 18.43
N PHE A 371 15.21 -7.41 18.80
CA PHE A 371 14.63 -8.71 19.12
C PHE A 371 13.85 -9.21 17.90
N MET A 372 14.05 -10.47 17.53
CA MET A 372 13.34 -11.09 16.40
C MET A 372 11.82 -10.94 16.56
N THR A 373 11.32 -11.06 17.78
CA THR A 373 10.01 -10.59 18.21
C THR A 373 10.07 -10.15 19.67
N PHE A 374 9.24 -9.19 20.07
CA PHE A 374 9.16 -8.76 21.46
C PHE A 374 8.74 -9.88 22.43
N ASN A 375 8.17 -10.99 21.97
CA ASN A 375 7.95 -12.16 22.83
C ASN A 375 9.24 -12.64 23.51
N PHE A 376 10.36 -12.60 22.78
CA PHE A 376 11.66 -13.07 23.29
C PHE A 376 12.36 -12.05 24.19
N CYS A 377 11.93 -10.77 24.16
CA CYS A 377 12.45 -9.75 25.06
C CYS A 377 12.19 -10.09 26.54
N MET A 378 11.22 -10.96 26.85
CA MET A 378 10.98 -11.45 28.21
C MET A 378 12.22 -12.09 28.84
N GLN A 379 13.07 -12.74 28.05
CA GLN A 379 14.34 -13.30 28.54
C GLN A 379 15.34 -12.21 28.93
N ALA A 380 15.21 -11.00 28.38
CA ALA A 380 16.14 -9.88 28.57
C ALA A 380 15.53 -8.66 29.28
N ILE A 381 14.30 -8.77 29.78
CA ILE A 381 13.55 -7.65 30.33
C ILE A 381 14.24 -6.98 31.52
N ASP A 382 15.05 -7.75 32.27
CA ASP A 382 15.86 -7.21 33.37
C ASP A 382 16.88 -6.16 32.88
N HIS A 383 17.56 -6.41 31.76
CA HIS A 383 18.48 -5.42 31.19
C HIS A 383 17.73 -4.20 30.62
N ILE A 384 16.59 -4.43 29.97
CA ILE A 384 15.76 -3.36 29.44
C ILE A 384 15.26 -2.44 30.58
N VAL A 385 14.78 -3.01 31.68
CA VAL A 385 14.15 -2.24 32.77
C VAL A 385 15.15 -1.81 33.84
N ASN A 386 15.85 -2.77 34.47
CA ASN A 386 16.68 -2.49 35.64
C ASN A 386 18.04 -1.92 35.26
N SER A 387 18.68 -2.46 34.22
CA SER A 387 20.01 -1.98 33.80
C SER A 387 19.93 -0.72 32.97
N SER A 388 18.89 -0.55 32.15
CA SER A 388 18.80 0.59 31.23
C SER A 388 17.91 1.71 31.77
N ALA A 389 16.59 1.53 31.83
CA ALA A 389 15.64 2.60 32.17
C ALA A 389 15.90 3.28 33.52
N LYS A 390 16.29 2.53 34.54
CA LYS A 390 16.46 3.08 35.90
C LYS A 390 17.83 3.75 36.13
N THR A 391 18.83 3.49 35.28
CA THR A 391 20.23 3.85 35.59
C THR A 391 20.47 5.35 35.61
N LEU A 392 19.87 6.12 34.71
CA LEU A 392 20.04 7.58 34.72
C LEU A 392 19.55 8.19 36.04
N TYR A 393 18.43 7.69 36.56
CA TYR A 393 17.90 8.13 37.85
C TYR A 393 18.78 7.65 39.02
N MET A 394 19.13 6.37 39.07
CA MET A 394 19.95 5.80 40.16
C MET A 394 21.36 6.39 40.23
N SER A 395 21.93 6.78 39.09
CA SER A 395 23.23 7.45 38.99
C SER A 395 23.15 8.97 39.18
N ALA A 396 21.97 9.52 39.53
CA ALA A 396 21.74 10.95 39.68
C ALA A 396 22.17 11.77 38.44
N GLY A 397 21.89 11.25 37.25
CA GLY A 397 22.18 11.90 35.96
C GLY A 397 23.59 11.66 35.43
N GLN A 398 24.42 10.83 36.07
CA GLN A 398 25.81 10.62 35.68
C GLN A 398 25.99 9.61 34.54
N ILE A 399 25.11 8.61 34.44
CA ILE A 399 25.21 7.53 33.46
C ILE A 399 23.94 7.51 32.61
N SER A 400 24.06 7.89 31.33
CA SER A 400 23.00 7.73 30.33
C SER A 400 23.02 6.34 29.70
N SER A 401 21.92 5.98 29.05
CA SER A 401 21.79 4.72 28.31
C SER A 401 21.13 5.00 26.96
N PRO A 402 21.84 5.60 25.99
CA PRO A 402 21.32 5.86 24.64
C PRO A 402 21.20 4.56 23.84
N ILE A 403 20.08 3.86 23.98
CA ILE A 403 19.81 2.56 23.33
C ILE A 403 18.38 2.51 22.80
N VAL A 404 18.21 1.90 21.63
CA VAL A 404 16.89 1.56 21.10
C VAL A 404 16.72 0.04 21.15
N PHE A 405 15.66 -0.43 21.79
CA PHE A 405 15.19 -1.81 21.71
C PHE A 405 14.07 -1.87 20.68
N ARG A 406 14.24 -2.60 19.58
CA ARG A 406 13.25 -2.66 18.49
C ARG A 406 12.93 -4.09 18.06
N GLY A 407 11.84 -4.23 17.30
CA GLY A 407 11.36 -5.51 16.78
C GLY A 407 9.83 -5.55 16.64
N PRO A 408 9.28 -6.58 15.97
CA PRO A 408 7.84 -6.74 15.85
C PRO A 408 7.21 -7.12 17.20
N ASN A 409 6.11 -6.46 17.52
CA ASN A 409 5.28 -6.64 18.70
C ASN A 409 3.85 -7.00 18.30
N SER A 410 3.13 -7.68 19.20
CA SER A 410 1.75 -8.11 19.02
C SER A 410 1.59 -9.25 18.00
N THR A 411 0.34 -9.66 17.79
CA THR A 411 -0.13 -10.72 16.89
C THR A 411 0.45 -10.66 15.46
N ALA A 412 0.73 -11.85 14.92
CA ALA A 412 1.01 -12.13 13.52
C ALA A 412 -0.04 -13.11 12.96
N VAL A 413 0.27 -13.87 11.90
CA VAL A 413 -0.64 -14.87 11.32
C VAL A 413 -0.18 -16.29 11.65
N GLY A 414 -0.98 -17.04 12.40
CA GLY A 414 -0.77 -18.46 12.62
C GLY A 414 0.45 -18.81 13.48
N VAL A 415 0.95 -17.88 14.29
CA VAL A 415 2.18 -18.09 15.09
C VAL A 415 1.92 -18.62 16.50
N GLY A 416 0.64 -18.76 16.86
CA GLY A 416 0.20 -19.32 18.14
C GLY A 416 0.52 -18.43 19.35
N ALA A 417 0.37 -19.00 20.55
CA ALA A 417 0.30 -18.23 21.79
C ALA A 417 1.61 -17.50 22.16
N GLN A 418 2.76 -18.15 22.00
CA GLN A 418 4.06 -17.64 22.48
C GLN A 418 4.71 -16.61 21.53
N HIS A 419 4.09 -16.32 20.38
CA HIS A 419 4.61 -15.39 19.37
C HIS A 419 3.64 -14.24 19.07
N SER A 420 2.60 -14.07 19.89
CA SER A 420 1.49 -13.14 19.59
C SER A 420 1.25 -12.09 20.67
N GLN A 421 2.08 -12.02 21.72
CA GLN A 421 1.83 -11.13 22.85
C GLN A 421 2.16 -9.67 22.48
N ASP A 422 1.32 -8.75 22.96
CA ASP A 422 1.53 -7.31 22.89
C ASP A 422 2.12 -6.80 24.22
N PHE A 423 3.31 -6.19 24.17
CA PHE A 423 4.07 -5.69 25.32
C PHE A 423 3.91 -4.18 25.56
N SER A 424 2.97 -3.54 24.85
CA SER A 424 2.70 -2.10 24.94
C SER A 424 2.49 -1.63 26.38
N SER A 425 1.61 -2.29 27.14
CA SER A 425 1.31 -1.89 28.53
C SER A 425 2.47 -2.17 29.49
N TRP A 426 3.19 -3.27 29.30
CA TRP A 426 4.31 -3.67 30.16
C TRP A 426 5.41 -2.61 30.18
N PHE A 427 5.86 -2.18 28.99
CA PHE A 427 6.92 -1.18 28.90
C PHE A 427 6.42 0.23 29.20
N ALA A 428 5.17 0.57 28.83
CA ALA A 428 4.60 1.89 29.12
C ALA A 428 4.46 2.16 30.64
N GLN A 429 4.39 1.12 31.47
CA GLN A 429 4.36 1.25 32.92
C GLN A 429 5.71 1.70 33.52
N CYS A 430 6.84 1.42 32.87
CA CYS A 430 8.18 1.55 33.46
C CYS A 430 8.74 2.99 33.40
N PRO A 431 8.96 3.69 34.53
CA PRO A 431 9.63 5.00 34.52
C PRO A 431 11.09 4.91 34.05
N GLY A 432 11.57 5.98 33.42
CA GLY A 432 12.89 6.04 32.80
C GLY A 432 12.96 5.44 31.39
N MET A 433 11.87 4.81 30.94
CA MET A 433 11.69 4.32 29.56
C MET A 433 10.88 5.32 28.72
N LYS A 434 11.15 5.34 27.41
CA LYS A 434 10.23 5.89 26.40
C LYS A 434 9.72 4.74 25.52
N VAL A 435 8.44 4.78 25.15
CA VAL A 435 7.81 3.68 24.38
C VAL A 435 7.08 4.25 23.18
N LEU A 436 7.49 3.81 21.99
CA LEU A 436 6.96 4.25 20.70
C LEU A 436 6.34 3.07 19.96
N CYS A 437 5.27 3.31 19.21
CA CYS A 437 4.55 2.29 18.47
C CYS A 437 4.03 2.87 17.13
N PRO A 438 4.81 2.77 16.04
CA PRO A 438 4.46 3.36 14.75
C PRO A 438 3.30 2.62 14.06
N PHE A 439 2.55 3.35 13.23
CA PHE A 439 1.52 2.79 12.35
C PHE A 439 1.89 2.90 10.87
N SER A 440 2.29 4.08 10.41
CA SER A 440 2.59 4.35 8.99
C SER A 440 4.09 4.36 8.69
N SER A 441 4.46 4.39 7.41
CA SER A 441 5.86 4.55 6.97
C SER A 441 6.47 5.87 7.46
N GLU A 442 5.70 6.96 7.50
CA GLU A 442 6.18 8.22 8.07
C GLU A 442 6.44 8.09 9.57
N ASP A 443 5.52 7.45 10.32
CA ASP A 443 5.71 7.20 11.76
C ASP A 443 6.97 6.37 11.99
N ALA A 444 7.12 5.27 11.26
CA ALA A 444 8.23 4.36 11.39
C ALA A 444 9.57 5.06 11.15
N LYS A 445 9.70 5.81 10.05
CA LYS A 445 10.93 6.54 9.73
C LYS A 445 11.22 7.64 10.76
N GLY A 446 10.27 8.55 10.96
CA GLY A 446 10.49 9.75 11.79
C GLY A 446 10.67 9.45 13.27
N LEU A 447 9.91 8.49 13.82
CA LEU A 447 10.01 8.11 15.23
C LEU A 447 11.27 7.28 15.50
N LEU A 448 11.67 6.37 14.61
CA LEU A 448 12.88 5.57 14.82
C LEU A 448 14.13 6.44 14.79
N LYS A 449 14.22 7.41 13.86
CA LYS A 449 15.31 8.40 13.85
C LYS A 449 15.34 9.21 15.14
N THR A 450 14.17 9.61 15.64
CA THR A 450 14.06 10.33 16.91
C THR A 450 14.49 9.46 18.10
N ALA A 451 14.15 8.16 18.07
CA ALA A 451 14.58 7.19 19.07
C ALA A 451 16.09 6.99 19.10
N ILE A 452 16.72 6.81 17.94
CA ILE A 452 18.17 6.62 17.82
C ILE A 452 18.94 7.86 18.29
N ARG A 453 18.35 9.06 18.17
CA ARG A 453 18.92 10.33 18.63
C ARG A 453 18.68 10.64 20.11
N ASP A 454 17.87 9.84 20.82
CA ASP A 454 17.59 10.07 22.24
C ASP A 454 18.73 9.60 23.16
N GLU A 455 18.96 10.28 24.28
CA GLU A 455 20.00 9.90 25.26
C GLU A 455 19.51 8.88 26.30
N ASN A 456 18.24 8.45 26.21
CA ASN A 456 17.59 7.54 27.14
C ASN A 456 17.16 6.27 26.40
N PRO A 457 16.85 5.18 27.12
CA PRO A 457 16.36 3.98 26.48
C PRO A 457 14.97 4.17 25.88
N VAL A 458 14.84 3.70 24.65
CA VAL A 458 13.60 3.73 23.88
C VAL A 458 13.22 2.32 23.47
N VAL A 459 12.02 1.90 23.82
CA VAL A 459 11.39 0.69 23.29
C VAL A 459 10.54 1.08 22.08
N PHE A 460 10.82 0.45 20.94
CA PHE A 460 10.22 0.74 19.65
C PHE A 460 9.43 -0.49 19.15
N LEU A 461 8.12 -0.49 19.42
CA LEU A 461 7.22 -1.62 19.20
C LEU A 461 6.65 -1.58 17.78
N GLU A 462 7.27 -2.32 16.86
CA GLU A 462 6.82 -2.44 15.47
C GLU A 462 5.68 -3.47 15.35
N ASN A 463 5.18 -3.72 14.14
CA ASN A 463 4.21 -4.77 13.90
C ASN A 463 4.52 -5.51 12.61
N GLU A 464 4.57 -6.85 12.70
CA GLU A 464 4.94 -7.72 11.58
C GLU A 464 4.04 -7.50 10.36
N LEU A 465 2.73 -7.39 10.58
CA LEU A 465 1.73 -7.29 9.50
C LEU A 465 1.76 -5.93 8.81
N LEU A 466 2.43 -4.93 9.38
CA LEU A 466 2.61 -3.62 8.77
C LEU A 466 3.84 -3.54 7.87
N TYR A 467 4.83 -4.42 8.03
CA TYR A 467 6.10 -4.32 7.31
C TYR A 467 5.95 -4.21 5.80
N GLY A 468 5.11 -5.06 5.19
CA GLY A 468 4.87 -5.07 3.75
C GLY A 468 3.84 -4.03 3.27
N VAL A 469 3.25 -3.24 4.17
CA VAL A 469 2.18 -2.30 3.81
C VAL A 469 2.79 -1.00 3.28
N PRO A 470 2.46 -0.59 2.03
CA PRO A 470 2.92 0.67 1.47
C PRO A 470 2.05 1.85 1.94
N PHE A 471 2.70 2.93 2.37
CA PHE A 471 2.06 4.21 2.67
C PHE A 471 2.59 5.30 1.74
N ASP A 472 1.76 6.31 1.50
CA ASP A 472 2.20 7.54 0.83
C ASP A 472 3.14 8.30 1.77
N MET A 473 4.28 8.77 1.26
CA MET A 473 5.24 9.59 2.00
C MET A 473 5.12 11.07 1.61
N SER A 474 5.25 11.99 2.56
CA SER A 474 5.38 13.43 2.25
C SER A 474 6.79 13.82 1.77
N GLU A 475 6.91 14.98 1.12
CA GLU A 475 8.21 15.55 0.70
C GLU A 475 9.15 15.73 1.89
N GLU A 476 8.56 16.06 3.05
CA GLU A 476 9.29 16.21 4.30
C GLU A 476 9.76 14.85 4.83
N ALA A 477 8.88 13.84 4.85
CA ALA A 477 9.21 12.50 5.32
C ALA A 477 10.28 11.79 4.47
N MET A 478 10.47 12.21 3.22
CA MET A 478 11.52 11.67 2.35
C MET A 478 12.92 12.21 2.68
N LYS A 479 13.06 13.29 3.46
CA LYS A 479 14.37 13.86 3.79
C LYS A 479 15.09 13.10 4.91
N ASP A 480 16.42 13.13 4.87
CA ASP A 480 17.30 12.49 5.85
C ASP A 480 17.25 13.15 7.25
N ASP A 481 16.76 14.39 7.34
CA ASP A 481 16.61 15.14 8.59
C ASP A 481 15.19 15.06 9.19
N PHE A 482 14.30 14.28 8.57
CA PHE A 482 12.94 14.10 9.05
C PHE A 482 12.89 13.44 10.43
N LEU A 483 12.20 14.08 11.37
CA LEU A 483 12.00 13.60 12.73
C LEU A 483 10.54 13.83 13.13
N ILE A 484 10.01 12.92 13.95
CA ILE A 484 8.72 13.09 14.61
C ILE A 484 8.96 13.18 16.12
N PRO A 485 8.52 14.25 16.79
CA PRO A 485 8.69 14.38 18.23
C PRO A 485 7.94 13.27 18.99
N MET A 486 8.60 12.69 19.98
CA MET A 486 7.96 11.75 20.90
C MET A 486 6.94 12.47 21.78
N GLY A 487 5.89 11.75 22.20
CA GLY A 487 4.80 12.30 23.00
C GLY A 487 3.83 13.19 22.24
N VAL A 488 3.85 13.16 20.90
CA VAL A 488 2.93 13.91 20.05
C VAL A 488 2.09 12.94 19.21
N ALA A 489 0.79 12.90 19.48
CA ALA A 489 -0.14 12.09 18.71
C ALA A 489 -0.48 12.74 17.35
N LYS A 490 -1.03 11.95 16.44
CA LYS A 490 -1.52 12.42 15.14
C LYS A 490 -3.01 12.15 15.00
N VAL A 491 -3.78 13.18 14.64
CA VAL A 491 -5.16 13.00 14.19
C VAL A 491 -5.13 12.51 12.74
N GLU A 492 -5.35 11.22 12.52
CA GLU A 492 -5.34 10.61 11.19
C GLU A 492 -6.60 10.96 10.39
N ARG A 493 -7.71 11.17 11.10
CA ARG A 493 -8.99 11.56 10.51
C ARG A 493 -9.73 12.47 11.48
N ALA A 494 -10.12 13.66 11.02
CA ALA A 494 -10.96 14.56 11.81
C ALA A 494 -12.40 14.06 11.90
N GLY A 495 -13.04 14.27 13.04
CA GLY A 495 -14.45 13.94 13.26
C GLY A 495 -15.07 14.67 14.44
N ASN A 496 -16.39 14.52 14.61
CA ASN A 496 -17.18 15.35 15.54
C ASN A 496 -18.14 14.55 16.44
N HIS A 497 -18.32 13.24 16.25
CA HIS A 497 -19.31 12.47 17.03
C HIS A 497 -18.68 11.52 18.04
N VAL A 498 -17.49 11.00 17.77
CA VAL A 498 -16.79 10.08 18.68
C VAL A 498 -15.29 10.16 18.42
N THR A 499 -14.50 10.12 19.49
CA THR A 499 -13.05 9.99 19.44
C THR A 499 -12.65 8.52 19.53
N LEU A 500 -11.86 8.05 18.57
CA LEU A 500 -11.23 6.74 18.54
C LEU A 500 -9.73 6.91 18.79
N VAL A 501 -9.21 6.38 19.90
CA VAL A 501 -7.78 6.43 20.22
C VAL A 501 -7.16 5.07 20.02
N SER A 502 -6.08 5.01 19.24
CA SER A 502 -5.43 3.77 18.86
C SER A 502 -3.94 3.96 18.56
N PHE A 503 -3.24 2.86 18.32
CA PHE A 503 -1.82 2.81 17.98
C PHE A 503 -1.52 1.55 17.17
N SER A 504 -0.34 1.50 16.55
CA SER A 504 0.06 0.38 15.69
C SER A 504 -0.99 0.07 14.61
N ARG A 505 -1.12 -1.21 14.25
CA ARG A 505 -2.08 -1.73 13.27
C ARG A 505 -3.55 -1.42 13.61
N MET A 506 -3.89 -1.19 14.88
CA MET A 506 -5.29 -0.90 15.27
C MET A 506 -5.77 0.47 14.77
N VAL A 507 -4.85 1.37 14.38
CA VAL A 507 -5.20 2.61 13.69
C VAL A 507 -5.89 2.30 12.35
N GLN A 508 -5.42 1.31 11.59
CA GLN A 508 -6.10 0.89 10.35
C GLN A 508 -7.49 0.33 10.64
N VAL A 509 -7.64 -0.47 11.70
CA VAL A 509 -8.95 -1.02 12.11
C VAL A 509 -9.93 0.11 12.43
N CYS A 510 -9.47 1.20 13.06
CA CYS A 510 -10.26 2.40 13.31
C CYS A 510 -10.63 3.14 12.02
N LEU A 511 -9.68 3.29 11.08
CA LEU A 511 -9.91 3.91 9.78
C LEU A 511 -10.98 3.16 8.98
N ASP A 512 -10.87 1.84 8.90
CA ASP A 512 -11.83 0.97 8.22
C ASP A 512 -13.23 1.05 8.87
N ALA A 513 -13.29 1.04 10.21
CA ALA A 513 -14.54 1.22 10.95
C ALA A 513 -15.17 2.59 10.69
N ALA A 514 -14.35 3.63 10.60
CA ALA A 514 -14.82 5.00 10.35
C ALA A 514 -15.42 5.20 8.95
N GLU A 515 -14.94 4.47 7.94
CA GLU A 515 -15.55 4.47 6.60
C GLU A 515 -16.99 3.92 6.63
N GLU A 516 -17.23 2.85 7.39
CA GLU A 516 -18.58 2.28 7.54
C GLU A 516 -19.48 3.15 8.43
N LEU A 517 -18.94 3.70 9.52
CA LEU A 517 -19.65 4.63 10.39
C LEU A 517 -20.11 5.89 9.64
N GLU A 518 -19.30 6.41 8.71
CA GLU A 518 -19.67 7.58 7.91
C GLU A 518 -20.89 7.32 7.04
N LYS A 519 -21.06 6.10 6.52
CA LYS A 519 -22.26 5.70 5.76
C LYS A 519 -23.52 5.71 6.63
N MET A 520 -23.36 5.62 7.94
CA MET A 520 -24.43 5.72 8.94
C MET A 520 -24.61 7.15 9.48
N GLY A 521 -23.87 8.12 8.95
CA GLY A 521 -23.89 9.52 9.42
C GLY A 521 -23.03 9.78 10.66
N VAL A 522 -22.21 8.82 11.09
CA VAL A 522 -21.31 8.96 12.25
C VAL A 522 -19.92 9.36 11.77
N SER A 523 -19.51 10.57 12.13
CA SER A 523 -18.15 11.09 11.87
C SER A 523 -17.25 10.87 13.09
N ALA A 524 -16.42 9.82 13.03
CA ALA A 524 -15.40 9.48 14.02
C ALA A 524 -14.08 10.24 13.79
N GLU A 525 -13.55 10.84 14.86
CA GLU A 525 -12.17 11.35 14.92
C GLU A 525 -11.22 10.22 15.32
N ILE A 526 -10.11 10.05 14.62
CA ILE A 526 -9.14 8.98 14.88
C ILE A 526 -7.81 9.58 15.29
N ILE A 527 -7.32 9.19 16.46
CA ILE A 527 -6.05 9.58 17.04
C ILE A 527 -5.11 8.37 17.03
N ASN A 528 -4.01 8.51 16.30
CA ASN A 528 -2.85 7.63 16.35
C ASN A 528 -1.89 8.15 17.43
N LEU A 529 -1.73 7.40 18.52
CA LEU A 529 -0.94 7.85 19.67
C LEU A 529 0.53 8.08 19.34
N ARG A 530 1.12 7.25 18.46
CA ARG A 530 2.56 7.16 18.15
C ARG A 530 3.47 6.83 19.33
N SER A 531 3.29 7.49 20.47
CA SER A 531 4.01 7.29 21.71
C SER A 531 3.07 6.79 22.79
N LEU A 532 3.46 5.73 23.50
CA LEU A 532 2.75 5.18 24.65
C LEU A 532 3.33 5.67 25.97
N ARG A 533 4.60 6.09 25.97
CA ARG A 533 5.24 6.73 27.12
C ARG A 533 6.28 7.76 26.67
N PRO A 534 6.11 9.05 27.00
CA PRO A 534 4.84 9.67 27.38
C PRO A 534 3.84 9.60 26.22
N PHE A 535 2.53 9.52 26.52
CA PHE A 535 1.49 9.64 25.50
C PHE A 535 0.79 11.00 25.59
N ASP A 536 0.25 11.47 24.47
CA ASP A 536 -0.30 12.81 24.30
C ASP A 536 -1.74 12.91 24.85
N MET A 537 -1.87 13.06 26.17
CA MET A 537 -3.16 13.23 26.82
C MET A 537 -3.86 14.53 26.41
N GLU A 538 -3.12 15.57 26.04
CA GLU A 538 -3.73 16.85 25.65
C GLU A 538 -4.53 16.71 24.36
N THR A 539 -3.96 16.07 23.33
CA THR A 539 -4.68 15.79 22.08
C THR A 539 -5.92 14.92 22.31
N ILE A 540 -5.86 13.96 23.24
CA ILE A 540 -7.03 13.13 23.60
C ILE A 540 -8.12 13.98 24.25
N LYS A 541 -7.79 14.77 25.29
CA LYS A 541 -8.76 15.63 26.00
C LYS A 541 -9.45 16.60 25.06
N GLN A 542 -8.69 17.30 24.20
CA GLN A 542 -9.27 18.24 23.24
C GLN A 542 -10.23 17.57 22.25
N SER A 543 -9.90 16.34 21.83
CA SER A 543 -10.79 15.55 20.98
C SER A 543 -12.06 15.14 21.72
N VAL A 544 -11.95 14.66 22.96
CA VAL A 544 -13.09 14.27 23.79
C VAL A 544 -14.02 15.46 24.08
N MET A 545 -13.48 16.63 24.41
CA MET A 545 -14.29 17.84 24.63
C MET A 545 -15.06 18.30 23.38
N LYS A 546 -14.61 17.90 22.19
CA LYS A 546 -15.27 18.19 20.92
C LYS A 546 -16.31 17.14 20.57
N THR A 547 -16.03 15.86 20.84
CA THR A 547 -16.86 14.73 20.38
C THR A 547 -17.79 14.18 21.47
N ASN A 548 -17.55 14.50 22.73
CA ASN A 548 -18.22 14.03 23.95
C ASN A 548 -18.21 12.50 24.18
N HIS A 549 -17.51 11.74 23.33
CA HIS A 549 -17.49 10.28 23.39
C HIS A 549 -16.08 9.75 23.10
N LEU A 550 -15.64 8.74 23.87
CA LEU A 550 -14.33 8.11 23.70
C LEU A 550 -14.44 6.59 23.61
N VAL A 551 -13.74 6.03 22.61
CA VAL A 551 -13.48 4.60 22.51
C VAL A 551 -11.98 4.37 22.29
N THR A 552 -11.36 3.53 23.11
CA THR A 552 -9.96 3.11 22.90
C THR A 552 -9.92 1.78 22.16
N VAL A 553 -8.97 1.61 21.25
CA VAL A 553 -8.80 0.39 20.44
C VAL A 553 -7.34 -0.06 20.46
N GLU A 554 -7.07 -1.23 21.02
CA GLU A 554 -5.74 -1.84 21.12
C GLU A 554 -5.78 -3.33 20.78
N ASN A 555 -4.63 -3.91 20.37
CA ASN A 555 -4.57 -5.33 20.01
C ASN A 555 -4.22 -6.22 21.22
N GLY A 556 -3.51 -5.66 22.19
CA GLY A 556 -3.21 -6.32 23.46
C GLY A 556 -4.43 -6.69 24.28
N TRP A 557 -4.19 -7.44 25.36
CA TRP A 557 -5.25 -7.90 26.25
C TRP A 557 -5.95 -6.76 26.98
N HIS A 558 -7.23 -6.96 27.27
CA HIS A 558 -8.08 -5.96 27.87
C HIS A 558 -7.69 -5.60 29.32
N PHE A 559 -7.36 -6.58 30.17
CA PHE A 559 -6.95 -6.32 31.55
C PHE A 559 -5.60 -5.59 31.63
N CYS A 560 -5.56 -4.44 32.31
CA CYS A 560 -4.37 -3.59 32.42
C CYS A 560 -3.72 -3.21 31.07
N GLY A 561 -4.52 -3.12 30.01
CA GLY A 561 -4.09 -2.59 28.71
C GLY A 561 -3.90 -1.06 28.71
N VAL A 562 -3.38 -0.52 27.60
CA VAL A 562 -3.12 0.93 27.45
C VAL A 562 -4.42 1.74 27.55
N GLY A 563 -5.52 1.21 27.02
CA GLY A 563 -6.83 1.82 27.10
C GLY A 563 -7.32 2.01 28.54
N ALA A 564 -6.87 1.18 29.50
CA ALA A 564 -7.22 1.37 30.90
C ALA A 564 -6.62 2.66 31.48
N GLU A 565 -5.35 2.94 31.16
CA GLU A 565 -4.66 4.16 31.58
C GLU A 565 -5.30 5.40 30.94
N ILE A 566 -5.65 5.34 29.65
CA ILE A 566 -6.35 6.43 28.97
C ILE A 566 -7.72 6.69 29.63
N CYS A 567 -8.48 5.64 29.95
CA CYS A 567 -9.75 5.78 30.66
C CYS A 567 -9.57 6.47 32.01
N ALA A 568 -8.57 6.06 32.79
CA ALA A 568 -8.29 6.62 34.10
C ALA A 568 -7.90 8.10 34.00
N GLN A 569 -6.95 8.46 33.14
CA GLN A 569 -6.51 9.84 33.01
C GLN A 569 -7.59 10.77 32.45
N VAL A 570 -8.44 10.30 31.53
CA VAL A 570 -9.58 11.10 31.05
C VAL A 570 -10.57 11.35 32.19
N MET A 571 -10.88 10.33 32.99
CA MET A 571 -11.76 10.42 34.17
C MET A 571 -11.20 11.39 35.23
N GLU A 572 -9.89 11.45 35.39
CA GLU A 572 -9.20 12.34 36.35
C GLU A 572 -8.96 13.76 35.80
N SER A 573 -9.37 14.05 34.56
CA SER A 573 -9.12 15.32 33.88
C SER A 573 -10.38 16.16 33.69
N GLU A 574 -10.19 17.40 33.24
CA GLU A 574 -11.26 18.31 32.86
C GLU A 574 -12.11 17.82 31.66
N ALA A 575 -11.65 16.82 30.90
CA ALA A 575 -12.43 16.22 29.82
C ALA A 575 -13.57 15.32 30.34
N PHE A 576 -13.52 14.91 31.61
CA PHE A 576 -14.57 14.09 32.22
C PHE A 576 -15.94 14.75 32.15
N ASP A 577 -16.04 16.05 32.42
CA ASP A 577 -17.30 16.80 32.42
C ASP A 577 -17.95 16.91 31.03
N TYR A 578 -17.20 16.59 29.97
CA TYR A 578 -17.67 16.61 28.58
C TYR A 578 -18.14 15.25 28.07
N LEU A 579 -17.95 14.17 28.83
CA LEU A 579 -18.36 12.83 28.41
C LEU A 579 -19.88 12.64 28.53
N ASP A 580 -20.55 12.45 27.39
CA ASP A 580 -21.98 12.12 27.32
C ASP A 580 -22.25 10.62 27.52
N ALA A 581 -21.20 9.78 27.50
CA ALA A 581 -21.24 8.34 27.74
C ALA A 581 -19.93 7.86 28.38
N PRO A 582 -19.92 6.71 29.08
CA PRO A 582 -18.68 6.15 29.63
C PRO A 582 -17.68 5.84 28.52
N VAL A 583 -16.39 5.99 28.83
CA VAL A 583 -15.32 5.53 27.94
C VAL A 583 -15.42 4.02 27.75
N LEU A 584 -15.42 3.56 26.50
CA LEU A 584 -15.49 2.14 26.16
C LEU A 584 -14.17 1.66 25.54
N ARG A 585 -13.87 0.37 25.70
CA ARG A 585 -12.61 -0.22 25.24
C ARG A 585 -12.88 -1.38 24.30
N VAL A 586 -12.10 -1.44 23.23
CA VAL A 586 -11.99 -2.57 22.31
C VAL A 586 -10.56 -3.08 22.41
N ALA A 587 -10.39 -4.36 22.74
CA ALA A 587 -9.11 -4.97 22.99
C ALA A 587 -9.10 -6.43 22.51
N GLY A 588 -7.92 -7.06 22.44
CA GLY A 588 -7.80 -8.49 22.21
C GLY A 588 -8.50 -9.29 23.30
N VAL A 589 -9.06 -10.44 22.91
CA VAL A 589 -9.74 -11.35 23.85
C VAL A 589 -8.74 -11.87 24.88
N GLU A 590 -9.16 -11.99 26.15
CA GLU A 590 -8.32 -12.43 27.27
C GLU A 590 -8.03 -13.95 27.25
N VAL A 591 -7.33 -14.39 26.21
CA VAL A 591 -6.83 -15.75 26.02
C VAL A 591 -5.42 -15.70 25.44
N PRO A 592 -4.59 -16.73 25.70
CA PRO A 592 -3.41 -16.97 24.86
C PRO A 592 -3.85 -17.16 23.41
N MET A 593 -3.13 -16.56 22.46
CA MET A 593 -3.55 -16.55 21.05
C MET A 593 -3.73 -17.97 20.50
N PRO A 594 -4.95 -18.37 20.07
CA PRO A 594 -5.17 -19.67 19.46
C PRO A 594 -4.58 -19.74 18.05
N TYR A 595 -4.10 -20.92 17.65
CA TYR A 595 -3.56 -21.16 16.31
C TYR A 595 -4.64 -21.33 15.23
N ALA A 596 -5.79 -21.93 15.58
CA ALA A 596 -6.84 -22.21 14.61
C ALA A 596 -7.38 -20.90 14.02
N HIS A 597 -7.32 -20.75 12.69
CA HIS A 597 -7.62 -19.50 11.99
C HIS A 597 -8.94 -18.82 12.39
N ASN A 598 -10.00 -19.61 12.58
CA ASN A 598 -11.30 -19.10 13.00
C ASN A 598 -11.28 -18.53 14.43
N LEU A 599 -10.50 -19.14 15.33
CA LEU A 599 -10.33 -18.67 16.70
C LEU A 599 -9.35 -17.51 16.79
N GLU A 600 -8.26 -17.53 16.00
CA GLU A 600 -7.28 -16.44 15.92
C GLU A 600 -7.96 -15.14 15.45
N THR A 601 -8.78 -15.24 14.40
CA THR A 601 -9.56 -14.12 13.90
C THR A 601 -10.55 -13.61 14.95
N ALA A 602 -11.20 -14.51 15.70
CA ALA A 602 -12.15 -14.14 16.74
C ALA A 602 -11.50 -13.56 18.01
N ALA A 603 -10.21 -13.82 18.22
CA ALA A 603 -9.46 -13.32 19.37
C ALA A 603 -8.95 -11.88 19.17
N GLN A 604 -8.95 -11.37 17.95
CA GLN A 604 -8.43 -10.04 17.59
C GLN A 604 -9.56 -9.03 17.34
N PRO A 605 -9.35 -7.73 17.65
CA PRO A 605 -10.30 -6.69 17.30
C PRO A 605 -10.52 -6.57 15.79
N THR A 606 -11.79 -6.45 15.40
CA THR A 606 -12.18 -6.19 14.00
C THR A 606 -12.86 -4.82 13.86
N PRO A 607 -12.98 -4.28 12.63
CA PRO A 607 -13.76 -3.06 12.40
C PRO A 607 -15.21 -3.18 12.89
N GLN A 608 -15.79 -4.38 12.85
CA GLN A 608 -17.16 -4.62 13.33
C GLN A 608 -17.28 -4.51 14.84
N ASP A 609 -16.26 -4.92 15.60
CA ASP A 609 -16.24 -4.74 17.04
C ASP A 609 -16.19 -3.25 17.41
N VAL A 610 -15.37 -2.47 16.70
CA VAL A 610 -15.29 -1.01 16.85
C VAL A 610 -16.64 -0.36 16.53
N ILE A 611 -17.26 -0.68 15.39
CA ILE A 611 -18.58 -0.17 15.01
C ILE A 611 -19.62 -0.48 16.08
N ARG A 612 -19.66 -1.73 16.58
CA ARG A 612 -20.60 -2.16 17.62
C ARG A 612 -20.43 -1.36 18.91
N VAL A 613 -19.19 -1.11 19.33
CA VAL A 613 -18.89 -0.33 20.54
C VAL A 613 -19.20 1.16 20.35
N VAL A 614 -18.90 1.73 19.18
CA VAL A 614 -19.28 3.11 18.85
C VAL A 614 -20.79 3.29 18.86
N LYS A 615 -21.55 2.37 18.24
CA LYS A 615 -23.02 2.40 18.28
C LYS A 615 -23.55 2.37 19.71
N ARG A 616 -22.97 1.54 20.57
CA ARG A 616 -23.32 1.49 21.99
C ARG A 616 -23.01 2.81 22.70
N SER A 617 -21.85 3.43 22.41
CA SER A 617 -21.47 4.73 22.99
C SER A 617 -22.46 5.84 22.58
N LEU A 618 -22.85 5.86 21.31
CA LEU A 618 -23.75 6.86 20.73
C LEU A 618 -25.25 6.54 20.85
N ASN A 619 -25.61 5.43 21.51
CA ASN A 619 -26.99 4.93 21.60
C ASN A 619 -27.69 4.76 20.22
N ILE A 620 -26.96 4.31 19.20
CA ILE A 620 -27.47 4.03 17.85
C ILE A 620 -27.88 2.56 17.75
N LYS A 621 -29.06 2.29 17.17
CA LYS A 621 -29.61 0.94 17.01
C LYS A 621 -28.90 0.08 15.96
#